data_AF-A0A352FCR3-F1
#
_entry.id   AF-A0A352FCR3-F1
#
_cell.length_a   1.000
_cell.length_b   1.000
_cell.length_c   1.000
_cell.angle_alpha   90.00
_cell.angle_beta   90.00
_cell.angle_gamma   90.00
#
_symmetry.space_group_name_H-M   'P 1'
#
loop_
_entity.id
_entity.type
_entity.pdbx_description
1 polymer ?
#
loop_
_entity_poly.entity_id
_entity_poly.type
_entity_poly.pdbx_seq_one_letter_code
_entity_poly.pdbx_strand_id
1 'polypeptide(L)' 'SEEVKISDWVKDLRIIQLEANKESSFDYIMRVYVGKDYILISTINQGILMFDQNGKFIRTLAAHG' A
#
# COMPACT_ATOMS: atom_id res chain seq x y z
N SER A 1 -23.07 17.97 20.76
CA SER A 1 -22.26 17.73 19.55
C SER A 1 -22.90 16.58 18.81
N GLU A 2 -23.14 16.71 17.50
CA GLU A 2 -23.57 15.57 16.69
C GLU A 2 -22.39 14.61 16.50
N GLU A 3 -22.61 13.33 16.80
CA GLU A 3 -21.65 12.27 16.56
C GLU A 3 -21.72 11.89 15.08
N VAL A 4 -20.63 12.14 14.35
CA VAL A 4 -20.54 11.80 12.93
C VAL A 4 -19.83 10.46 12.80
N LYS A 5 -20.51 9.45 12.22
CA LYS A 5 -19.91 8.14 11.98
C LYS A 5 -19.18 8.15 10.64
N ILE A 6 -17.96 7.63 10.63
CA ILE A 6 -17.14 7.51 9.41
C ILE A 6 -17.85 6.67 8.34
N SER A 7 -18.69 5.71 8.77
CA SER A 7 -19.56 4.92 7.88
C SER A 7 -20.47 5.75 6.99
N ASP A 8 -20.84 6.96 7.43
CA ASP A 8 -21.80 7.79 6.72
C ASP A 8 -21.14 8.53 5.53
N TRP A 9 -19.80 8.54 5.48
CA TRP A 9 -18.99 9.21 4.46
C TRP A 9 -18.30 8.23 3.51
N VAL A 10 -18.08 7.00 3.95
CA VAL A 10 -17.42 5.96 3.13
C VAL A 10 -18.50 5.24 2.31
N LYS A 11 -18.68 5.65 1.06
CA LYS A 11 -19.61 5.00 0.14
C LYS A 11 -19.08 3.66 -0.39
N ASP A 12 -17.76 3.59 -0.62
CA ASP A 12 -17.10 2.42 -1.21
C ASP A 12 -15.79 2.13 -0.46
N LEU A 13 -15.87 1.27 0.57
CA LEU A 13 -14.68 0.76 1.25
C LEU A 13 -14.05 -0.33 0.38
N ARG A 14 -12.84 -0.08 -0.12
CA ARG A 14 -12.04 -1.10 -0.81
C ARG A 14 -10.89 -1.56 0.09
N ILE A 15 -10.92 -2.83 0.48
CA ILE A 15 -9.80 -3.49 1.18
C ILE A 15 -8.95 -4.20 0.11
N ILE A 16 -7.65 -3.92 0.11
CA ILE A 16 -6.68 -4.52 -0.82
C ILE A 16 -5.67 -5.30 0.01
N GLN A 17 -5.62 -6.62 -0.20
CA GLN A 17 -4.60 -7.47 0.41
C GLN A 17 -3.36 -7.47 -0.47
N LEU A 18 -2.21 -7.11 0.10
CA LEU A 18 -0.95 -7.12 -0.61
C LEU A 18 -0.38 -8.55 -0.64
N GLU A 19 0.18 -8.92 -1.79
CA GLU A 19 0.92 -10.15 -1.98
C GLU A 19 2.14 -10.16 -1.05
N ALA A 20 2.25 -11.21 -0.23
CA ALA A 20 3.36 -11.44 0.66
C ALA A 20 4.23 -12.60 0.14
N ASN A 21 5.41 -12.26 -0.36
CA ASN A 21 6.44 -13.21 -0.78
C ASN A 21 7.82 -12.71 -0.32
N LYS A 22 8.90 -13.42 -0.65
CA LYS A 22 10.26 -13.07 -0.20
C LYS A 22 10.74 -11.70 -0.70
N GLU A 23 10.27 -11.25 -1.86
CA GLU A 23 10.66 -10.00 -2.51
C GLU A 23 9.77 -8.83 -2.09
N SER A 24 8.54 -9.10 -1.66
CA SER A 24 7.55 -8.10 -1.23
C SER A 24 7.36 -8.01 0.28
N SER A 25 8.15 -8.75 1.07
CA SER A 25 8.11 -8.69 2.54
C SER A 25 8.78 -7.42 3.04
N PHE A 26 8.13 -6.73 3.96
CA PHE A 26 8.64 -5.51 4.58
C PHE A 26 8.20 -5.42 6.04
N ASP A 27 9.00 -4.75 6.86
CA ASP A 27 8.74 -4.62 8.29
C ASP A 27 7.92 -3.35 8.59
N TYR A 28 8.36 -2.22 8.02
CA TYR A 28 7.84 -0.90 8.35
C TYR A 28 7.59 -0.08 7.10
N ILE A 29 6.37 0.46 7.02
CA ILE A 29 5.95 1.40 5.99
C ILE A 29 6.31 2.82 6.44
N MET A 30 7.03 3.55 5.59
CA MET A 30 7.28 4.98 5.77
C MET A 30 6.22 5.83 5.07
N ARG A 31 5.81 5.43 3.86
CA ARG A 31 4.86 6.18 3.05
C ARG A 31 4.15 5.25 2.06
N VAL A 32 2.87 5.55 1.81
CA VAL A 32 2.06 4.90 0.78
C VAL A 32 1.63 5.95 -0.24
N TYR A 33 1.73 5.61 -1.52
CA TYR A 33 1.13 6.37 -2.62
C TYR A 33 0.19 5.45 -3.40
N VAL A 34 -1.07 5.84 -3.52
CA VAL A 34 -2.08 5.11 -4.31
C VAL A 34 -2.35 5.91 -5.57
N GLY A 35 -1.76 5.47 -6.67
CA GLY A 35 -2.01 6.03 -8.00
C GLY A 35 -3.18 5.32 -8.69
N LYS A 36 -3.46 5.74 -9.93
CA LYS A 36 -4.50 5.10 -10.77
C LYS A 36 -4.16 3.65 -11.11
N ASP A 37 -2.89 3.39 -11.43
CA ASP A 37 -2.45 2.11 -11.97
C ASP A 37 -1.68 1.27 -10.95
N TYR A 38 -1.04 1.91 -9.96
CA TYR A 38 -0.14 1.25 -9.02
C TYR A 38 -0.26 1.77 -7.58
N ILE A 39 0.10 0.91 -6.64
CA ILE A 39 0.33 1.25 -5.24
C ILE A 39 1.85 1.21 -5.01
N LEU A 40 2.41 2.31 -4.50
CA LEU A 40 3.82 2.38 -4.14
C LEU A 40 3.95 2.45 -2.62
N ILE A 41 4.82 1.60 -2.08
CA ILE A 41 5.08 1.53 -0.64
C ILE A 41 6.57 1.78 -0.42
N SER A 42 6.87 2.92 0.21
CA SER A 42 8.22 3.20 0.69
C SER A 42 8.39 2.52 2.04
N THR A 43 9.42 1.69 2.15
CA THR A 43 9.76 0.91 3.34
C THR A 43 11.07 1.40 3.96
N ILE A 44 11.29 1.08 5.23
CA ILE A 44 12.53 1.46 5.92
C ILE A 44 13.74 0.70 5.36
N ASN A 45 13.63 -0.60 5.07
CA ASN A 45 14.78 -1.46 4.76
C ASN A 45 14.80 -1.97 3.30
N GLN A 46 13.64 -2.12 2.66
CA GLN A 46 13.51 -2.77 1.35
C GLN A 46 13.38 -1.77 0.19
N GLY A 47 13.42 -0.47 0.51
CA GLY A 47 13.25 0.61 -0.45
C GLY A 47 11.80 0.79 -0.89
N ILE A 48 11.56 1.03 -2.19
CA ILE A 48 10.22 1.33 -2.74
C ILE A 48 9.69 0.11 -3.48
N LEU A 49 8.60 -0.47 -2.98
CA LEU A 49 7.90 -1.60 -3.57
C LEU A 49 6.72 -1.12 -4.39
N MET A 50 6.47 -1.77 -5.52
CA MET A 50 5.36 -1.47 -6.43
C MET A 50 4.40 -2.66 -6.52
N PHE A 51 3.13 -2.38 -6.28
CA PHE A 51 2.02 -3.32 -6.40
C PHE A 51 1.01 -2.83 -7.44
N ASP A 52 0.26 -3.75 -8.05
CA ASP A 52 -0.91 -3.38 -8.83
C ASP A 52 -2.10 -2.97 -7.94
N GLN A 53 -3.19 -2.52 -8.56
CA GLN A 53 -4.40 -2.11 -7.84
C GLN A 53 -5.12 -3.26 -7.10
N ASN A 54 -4.75 -4.51 -7.35
CA ASN A 54 -5.29 -5.69 -6.67
C ASN A 54 -4.34 -6.21 -5.57
N GLY A 55 -3.22 -5.53 -5.35
CA GLY A 55 -2.23 -5.88 -4.34
C GLY A 55 -1.21 -6.92 -4.81
N LYS A 56 -1.17 -7.28 -6.09
CA LYS A 56 -0.12 -8.17 -6.61
C LYS A 56 1.22 -7.45 -6.63
N PHE A 57 2.28 -8.10 -6.17
CA PHE A 57 3.62 -7.52 -6.25
C PHE A 57 4.11 -7.50 -7.70
N ILE A 58 4.62 -6.35 -8.13
CA ILE A 58 5.17 -6.19 -9.48
C ILE A 58 6.70 -6.22 -9.45
N ARG A 59 7.31 -5.32 -8.66
CA ARG A 59 8.77 -5.21 -8.52
C ARG A 59 9.17 -4.21 -7.43
N THR A 60 10.45 -4.22 -7.09
CA THR A 60 11.13 -3.15 -6.34
C THR A 60 11.61 -2.06 -7.31
N LEU A 61 11.27 -0.80 -7.05
CA LEU A 61 11.68 0.36 -7.86
C LEU A 61 13.01 0.96 -7.41
N ALA A 62 13.29 0.90 -6.12
CA ALA A 62 14.54 1.34 -5.51
C ALA A 62 14.81 0.46 -4.32
N ALA A 63 16.07 0.08 -4.12
CA ALA A 63 16.53 -0.59 -2.90
C ALA A 63 17.38 0.39 -2.09
N HIS A 64 17.34 0.30 -0.76
CA HIS A 64 18.37 0.91 0.05
C HIS A 64 19.65 0.08 -0.15
N GLY A 65 20.72 0.74 -0.59
CA GLY A 65 22.03 0.13 -0.83
C GLY A 65 22.87 0.02 0.43
#